data_AF-A0A9W9ZNM0-F1
#
_entry.id   AF-A0A9W9ZNM0-F1
#
_cell.length_a   1.000
_cell.length_b   1.000
_cell.length_c   1.000
_cell.angle_alpha   90.00
_cell.angle_beta   90.00
_cell.angle_gamma   90.00
#
_symmetry.space_group_name_H-M   'P 1'
#
loop_
_entity.id
_entity.type
_entity.pdbx_description
1 polymer ?
#
loop_
_entity_poly.entity_id
_entity_poly.type
_entity_poly.pdbx_seq_one_letter_code
_entity_poly.pdbx_strand_id
1 'polypeptide(L)'
;MEISLADEDVLTVREQSIILNFLIHCFNSLEMDLIREQLQHVVSLPMWICLLPERLEQELKSVPKYKKYWNHIKRKETQADEEIKAKQEKERKYLSNLVQKFLKVLESISEIGPVNMDTVHFCERFLELLVDLEALLPTRRFFNTLVDDHHLVVKCHLSGLAKRESEGRLFKQLLDTLKFYTGFEINDVTGMALTDHEMVDIHYKQNGFPAVFKYFPELHDFAMSNIASIDTREALLQHFGSLSNKTLHEVASYLKLLPSPDEAGVESNREFLLEMLVSRHERRLSQIDAINEMPLYPTEQILWDENIVPTEYYSSEDTLALPKLNLQFLTLHDYLLRNLNLFRLESTYEIRQDMEDVIARMKPWQNEMEQTEFAGWARMGTKIVNFSVIEVRQNDDL
;
A
#
# COMPACT_ATOMS: atom_id res chain seq x y z
N MET A 1 20.66 12.04 0.76
CA MET A 1 20.22 11.08 -0.29
C MET A 1 21.27 10.01 -0.56
N GLU A 2 22.49 10.31 -1.03
CA GLU A 2 23.48 9.26 -1.37
C GLU A 2 23.75 8.28 -0.21
N ILE A 3 23.93 8.78 1.02
CA ILE A 3 24.15 7.95 2.21
C ILE A 3 23.00 6.98 2.53
N SER A 4 21.75 7.31 2.16
CA SER A 4 20.60 6.41 2.39
C SER A 4 20.64 5.15 1.51
N LEU A 5 21.40 5.20 0.40
CA LEU A 5 21.63 4.07 -0.49
C LEU A 5 22.88 3.26 -0.13
N ALA A 6 23.62 3.66 0.90
CA ALA A 6 24.81 2.91 1.33
C ALA A 6 24.44 1.51 1.83
N ASP A 7 25.32 0.54 1.60
CA ASP A 7 25.14 -0.84 2.04
C ASP A 7 25.35 -0.99 3.56
N GLU A 8 24.98 -2.15 4.11
CA GLU A 8 25.11 -2.45 5.55
C GLU A 8 26.56 -2.36 6.06
N ASP A 9 27.55 -2.58 5.20
CA ASP A 9 28.97 -2.44 5.52
C ASP A 9 29.37 -1.00 5.91
N VAL A 10 28.58 -0.01 5.49
CA VAL A 10 28.82 1.42 5.76
C VAL A 10 27.93 1.93 6.89
N LEU A 11 26.67 1.48 6.94
CA LEU A 11 25.69 1.89 7.92
C LEU A 11 24.89 0.71 8.42
N THR A 12 24.75 0.60 9.74
CA THR A 12 23.85 -0.38 10.35
C THR A 12 22.40 -0.13 9.93
N VAL A 13 21.57 -1.18 9.91
CA VAL A 13 20.14 -1.08 9.57
C VAL A 13 19.40 -0.06 10.45
N ARG A 14 19.81 0.04 11.73
CA ARG A 14 19.29 1.05 12.65
C ARG A 14 19.63 2.48 12.22
N GLU A 15 20.87 2.75 11.84
CA GLU A 15 21.27 4.07 11.32
C GLU A 15 20.54 4.40 10.01
N GLN A 16 20.35 3.41 9.14
CA GLN A 16 19.57 3.58 7.92
C GLN A 16 18.11 3.94 8.21
N SER A 17 17.51 3.35 9.25
CA SER A 17 16.14 3.67 9.70
C SER A 17 16.02 5.13 10.18
N ILE A 18 17.04 5.64 10.88
CA ILE A 18 17.10 7.05 11.28
C ILE A 18 17.15 7.97 10.05
N ILE A 19 17.93 7.60 9.03
CA ILE A 19 17.99 8.35 7.77
C ILE A 19 16.65 8.30 7.03
N LEU A 20 15.94 7.17 7.03
CA LEU A 20 14.59 7.07 6.48
C LEU A 20 13.62 8.01 7.20
N ASN A 21 13.65 8.05 8.53
CA ASN A 21 12.81 8.96 9.30
C ASN A 21 13.10 10.44 8.95
N PHE A 22 14.38 10.79 8.80
CA PHE A 22 14.76 12.12 8.31
C PHE A 22 14.20 12.41 6.90
N LEU A 23 14.25 11.44 5.98
CA LEU A 23 13.68 11.59 4.64
C LEU A 23 12.15 11.74 4.68
N ILE A 24 11.46 10.98 5.53
CA ILE A 24 10.02 11.09 5.78
C ILE A 24 9.68 12.53 6.18
N HIS A 25 10.40 13.10 7.14
CA HIS A 25 10.21 14.50 7.53
C HIS A 25 10.45 15.47 6.37
N CYS A 26 11.47 15.23 5.53
CA CYS A 26 11.74 16.09 4.38
C CYS A 26 10.64 16.01 3.31
N PHE A 27 10.15 14.82 2.96
CA PHE A 27 9.05 14.66 1.99
C PHE A 27 7.71 15.21 2.52
N ASN A 28 7.51 15.18 3.83
CA ASN A 28 6.35 15.82 4.47
C ASN A 28 6.46 17.34 4.62
N SER A 29 7.63 17.93 4.29
CA SER A 29 7.91 19.36 4.45
C SER A 29 8.21 20.07 3.12
N LEU A 30 7.57 19.65 2.01
CA LEU A 30 7.79 20.23 0.68
C LEU A 30 7.27 21.67 0.51
N GLU A 31 6.51 22.18 1.48
CA GLU A 31 6.18 23.60 1.58
C GLU A 31 7.42 24.47 1.83
N MET A 32 8.46 23.91 2.45
CA MET A 32 9.73 24.60 2.67
C MET A 32 10.54 24.65 1.38
N ASP A 33 10.73 25.86 0.83
CA ASP A 33 11.40 26.09 -0.46
C ASP A 33 12.77 25.40 -0.53
N LEU A 34 13.57 25.50 0.53
CA LEU A 34 14.90 24.89 0.61
C LEU A 34 14.84 23.37 0.45
N ILE A 35 13.86 22.71 1.09
CA ILE A 35 13.69 21.25 1.01
C ILE A 35 13.15 20.88 -0.38
N ARG A 36 12.13 21.60 -0.85
CA ARG A 36 11.50 21.36 -2.15
C ARG A 36 12.49 21.43 -3.31
N GLU A 37 13.40 22.40 -3.30
CA GLU A 37 14.45 22.51 -4.32
C GLU A 37 15.33 21.25 -4.40
N GLN A 38 15.60 20.62 -3.25
CA GLN A 38 16.42 19.41 -3.15
C GLN A 38 15.66 18.11 -3.39
N LEU A 39 14.32 18.08 -3.33
CA LEU A 39 13.55 16.84 -3.46
C LEU A 39 12.64 16.78 -4.70
N GLN A 40 12.23 17.92 -5.27
CA GLN A 40 11.31 17.92 -6.41
C GLN A 40 11.81 17.10 -7.60
N HIS A 41 13.13 17.06 -7.80
CA HIS A 41 13.74 16.39 -8.94
C HIS A 41 13.71 14.86 -8.82
N VAL A 42 13.65 14.31 -7.60
CA VAL A 42 13.57 12.85 -7.38
C VAL A 42 12.16 12.29 -7.55
N VAL A 43 11.13 13.14 -7.49
CA VAL A 43 9.71 12.78 -7.68
C VAL A 43 9.12 13.36 -8.98
N SER A 44 9.97 13.77 -9.91
CA SER A 44 9.55 14.35 -11.20
C SER A 44 9.48 13.29 -12.31
N LEU A 45 8.78 13.61 -13.41
CA LEU A 45 8.67 12.79 -14.63
C LEU A 45 9.97 12.05 -15.06
N PRO A 46 11.17 12.66 -15.01
CA PRO A 46 12.43 11.97 -15.36
C PRO A 46 12.68 10.64 -14.62
N MET A 47 12.06 10.41 -13.45
CA MET A 47 12.18 9.15 -12.71
C MET A 47 11.65 7.93 -13.50
N TRP A 48 10.76 8.17 -14.46
CA TRP A 48 10.22 7.12 -15.35
C TRP A 48 11.27 6.47 -16.26
N ILE A 49 12.53 6.91 -16.21
CA ILE A 49 13.65 6.19 -16.83
C ILE A 49 13.85 4.79 -16.21
N CYS A 50 13.31 4.56 -15.01
CA CYS A 50 13.37 3.28 -14.31
C CYS A 50 12.22 2.32 -14.67
N LEU A 51 11.22 2.78 -15.44
CA LEU A 51 10.12 1.93 -15.88
C LEU A 51 10.58 0.95 -16.94
N LEU A 52 9.83 -0.14 -17.10
CA LEU A 52 9.96 -0.99 -18.28
C LEU A 52 9.80 -0.13 -19.56
N PRO A 53 10.66 -0.27 -20.59
CA PRO A 53 10.60 0.59 -21.78
C PRO A 53 9.23 0.58 -22.47
N GLU A 54 8.58 -0.58 -22.51
CA GLU A 54 7.25 -0.71 -23.10
C GLU A 54 6.16 -0.05 -22.24
N ARG A 55 6.30 -0.11 -20.91
CA ARG A 55 5.41 0.58 -19.97
C ARG A 55 5.56 2.09 -20.10
N LEU A 56 6.80 2.59 -20.18
CA LEU A 56 7.09 4.00 -20.42
C LEU A 56 6.39 4.51 -21.68
N GLU A 57 6.49 3.81 -22.82
CA GLU A 57 5.85 4.26 -24.06
C GLU A 57 4.31 4.23 -23.94
N GLN A 58 3.74 3.25 -23.23
CA GLN A 58 2.30 3.21 -22.95
C GLN A 58 1.84 4.44 -22.15
N GLU A 59 2.56 4.80 -21.09
CA GLU A 59 2.25 5.97 -20.26
C GLU A 59 2.41 7.28 -21.04
N LEU A 60 3.48 7.42 -21.82
CA LEU A 60 3.70 8.61 -22.66
C LEU A 60 2.66 8.73 -23.79
N LYS A 61 2.15 7.62 -24.31
CA LYS A 61 1.08 7.61 -25.32
C LYS A 61 -0.26 8.04 -24.72
N SER A 62 -0.54 7.65 -23.47
CA SER A 62 -1.78 8.01 -22.77
C SER A 62 -1.87 9.53 -22.53
N VAL A 63 -0.74 10.19 -22.23
CA VAL A 63 -0.67 11.63 -21.99
C VAL A 63 0.29 12.32 -22.98
N PRO A 64 -0.20 12.83 -24.13
CA PRO A 64 0.64 13.47 -25.16
C PRO A 64 1.50 14.64 -24.64
N LYS A 65 1.04 15.32 -23.59
CA LYS A 65 1.79 16.40 -22.92
C LYS A 65 3.08 15.86 -22.29
N TYR A 66 3.03 14.70 -21.62
CA TYR A 66 4.21 14.08 -21.02
C TYR A 66 5.19 13.62 -22.09
N LYS A 67 4.73 13.08 -23.21
CA LYS A 67 5.61 12.74 -24.36
C LYS A 67 6.41 13.95 -24.87
N LYS A 68 5.80 15.13 -24.94
CA LYS A 68 6.51 16.37 -25.33
C LYS A 68 7.59 16.74 -24.31
N TYR A 69 7.28 16.70 -23.01
CA TYR A 69 8.27 16.99 -21.97
C TYR A 69 9.38 15.95 -21.92
N TRP A 70 9.06 14.67 -22.07
CA TRP A 70 10.02 13.58 -22.12
C TRP A 70 11.04 13.77 -23.25
N ASN A 71 10.57 14.09 -24.45
CA ASN A 71 11.43 14.39 -25.59
C ASN A 71 12.33 15.61 -25.34
N HIS A 72 11.82 16.63 -24.65
CA HIS A 72 12.61 17.79 -24.26
C HIS A 72 13.68 17.44 -23.22
N ILE A 73 13.36 16.62 -22.23
CA ILE A 73 14.30 16.10 -21.23
C ILE A 73 15.42 15.33 -21.93
N LYS A 74 15.09 14.41 -22.84
CA LYS A 74 16.07 13.62 -23.62
C LYS A 74 16.98 14.48 -24.49
N ARG A 75 16.45 15.53 -25.12
CA ARG A 75 17.25 16.49 -25.89
C ARG A 75 18.23 17.27 -25.01
N LYS A 76 17.77 17.77 -23.86
CA LYS A 76 18.62 18.47 -22.88
C LYS A 76 19.70 17.56 -22.32
N GLU A 77 19.36 16.30 -22.03
CA GLU A 77 20.30 15.29 -21.57
C GLU A 77 21.42 15.06 -22.61
N THR A 78 21.09 15.01 -23.91
CA THR A 78 22.11 14.83 -24.96
C THR A 78 23.08 16.03 -25.06
N GLN A 79 22.63 17.22 -24.66
CA GLN A 79 23.42 18.47 -24.71
C GLN A 79 24.20 18.76 -23.41
N ALA A 80 23.94 18.02 -22.33
CA ALA A 80 24.58 18.24 -21.05
C ALA A 80 25.97 17.60 -20.97
N ASP A 81 26.82 18.15 -20.11
CA ASP A 81 28.13 17.57 -19.80
C ASP A 81 27.97 16.22 -19.07
N GLU A 82 28.96 15.33 -19.21
CA GLU A 82 28.94 14.00 -18.62
C GLU A 82 28.76 14.00 -17.09
N GLU A 83 29.35 14.99 -16.40
CA GLU A 83 29.20 15.13 -14.94
C GLU A 83 27.74 15.46 -14.55
N ILE A 84 27.09 16.34 -15.32
CA ILE A 84 25.70 16.73 -15.10
C ILE A 84 24.77 15.55 -15.41
N LYS A 85 25.03 14.80 -16.48
CA LYS A 85 24.29 13.58 -16.83
C LYS A 85 24.36 12.56 -15.70
N ALA A 86 25.56 12.28 -15.19
CA ALA A 86 25.76 11.32 -14.11
C ALA A 86 25.02 11.73 -12.83
N LYS A 87 25.06 13.01 -12.46
CA LYS A 87 24.29 13.53 -11.32
C LYS A 87 22.78 13.38 -11.52
N GLN A 88 22.27 13.78 -12.68
CA GLN A 88 20.84 13.66 -12.99
C GLN A 88 20.39 12.20 -13.06
N GLU A 89 21.21 11.30 -13.56
CA GLU A 89 20.90 9.87 -13.62
C GLU A 89 20.76 9.28 -12.21
N LYS A 90 21.67 9.61 -11.29
CA LYS A 90 21.56 9.23 -9.88
C LYS A 90 20.28 9.73 -9.24
N GLU A 91 19.95 11.00 -9.46
CA GLU A 91 18.73 11.65 -8.95
C GLU A 91 17.46 10.97 -9.46
N ARG A 92 17.39 10.69 -10.77
CA ARG A 92 16.23 10.03 -11.41
C ARG A 92 16.01 8.61 -10.94
N LYS A 93 17.11 7.89 -10.67
CA LYS A 93 17.08 6.49 -10.20
C LYS A 93 16.97 6.38 -8.69
N TYR A 94 17.02 7.48 -7.95
CA TYR A 94 17.13 7.47 -6.49
C TYR A 94 16.03 6.66 -5.81
N LEU A 95 14.75 6.99 -6.05
CA LEU A 95 13.64 6.30 -5.42
C LEU A 95 13.50 4.85 -5.87
N SER A 96 13.76 4.55 -7.15
CA SER A 96 13.77 3.17 -7.65
C SER A 96 14.85 2.35 -6.95
N ASN A 97 16.09 2.86 -6.87
CA ASN A 97 17.19 2.18 -6.17
C ASN A 97 16.89 2.00 -4.67
N LEU A 98 16.25 2.99 -4.05
CA LEU A 98 15.86 2.92 -2.65
C LEU A 98 14.79 1.84 -2.41
N VAL A 99 13.81 1.72 -3.32
CA VAL A 99 12.82 0.62 -3.32
C VAL A 99 13.51 -0.73 -3.51
N GLN A 100 14.45 -0.85 -4.44
CA GLN A 100 15.19 -2.11 -4.65
C GLN A 100 16.00 -2.50 -3.41
N LYS A 101 16.61 -1.53 -2.72
CA LYS A 101 17.29 -1.76 -1.44
C LYS A 101 16.31 -2.27 -0.38
N PHE A 102 15.15 -1.64 -0.24
CA PHE A 102 14.11 -2.10 0.67
C PHE A 102 13.67 -3.54 0.36
N LEU A 103 13.39 -3.86 -0.91
CA LEU A 103 12.98 -5.20 -1.30
C LEU A 103 14.03 -6.26 -0.95
N LYS A 104 15.32 -5.95 -1.11
CA LYS A 104 16.41 -6.84 -0.69
C LYS A 104 16.42 -7.09 0.83
N VAL A 105 16.21 -6.04 1.63
CA VAL A 105 16.10 -6.18 3.10
C VAL A 105 14.88 -7.01 3.45
N LEU A 106 13.74 -6.77 2.80
CA LEU A 106 12.51 -7.51 3.02
C LEU A 106 12.65 -9.01 2.67
N GLU A 107 13.32 -9.32 1.56
CA GLU A 107 13.61 -10.69 1.12
C GLU A 107 14.56 -11.43 2.07
N SER A 108 15.39 -10.71 2.84
CA SER A 108 16.28 -11.31 3.85
C SER A 108 15.53 -11.84 5.08
N ILE A 109 14.29 -11.39 5.31
CA ILE A 109 13.48 -11.79 6.46
C ILE A 109 12.75 -13.10 6.15
N SER A 110 13.14 -14.18 6.83
CA SER A 110 12.47 -15.47 6.72
C SER A 110 11.09 -15.45 7.39
N GLU A 111 10.18 -16.29 6.89
CA GLU A 111 8.86 -16.50 7.52
C GLU A 111 8.97 -17.12 8.92
N ILE A 112 9.92 -18.03 9.12
CA ILE A 112 10.08 -18.80 10.36
C ILE A 112 11.47 -18.52 10.95
N GLY A 113 11.55 -18.44 12.28
CA GLY A 113 12.80 -18.33 13.03
C GLY A 113 13.02 -16.95 13.65
N PRO A 114 14.15 -16.75 14.34
CA PRO A 114 14.47 -15.45 14.94
C PRO A 114 14.60 -14.38 13.84
N VAL A 115 14.08 -13.18 14.12
CA VAL A 115 14.19 -12.03 13.21
C VAL A 115 14.91 -10.88 13.92
N ASN A 116 15.70 -10.13 13.16
CA ASN A 116 16.30 -8.92 13.66
C ASN A 116 15.24 -7.79 13.66
N MET A 117 14.88 -7.29 14.84
CA MET A 117 13.91 -6.20 14.97
C MET A 117 14.33 -4.92 14.23
N ASP A 118 15.63 -4.63 14.11
CA ASP A 118 16.09 -3.48 13.32
C ASP A 118 15.65 -3.58 11.85
N THR A 119 15.64 -4.80 11.28
CA THR A 119 15.19 -5.02 9.90
C THR A 119 13.67 -4.91 9.75
N VAL A 120 12.91 -5.30 10.79
CA VAL A 120 11.46 -5.13 10.84
C VAL A 120 11.11 -3.65 10.88
N HIS A 121 11.70 -2.90 11.82
CA HIS A 121 11.49 -1.46 11.97
C HIS A 121 11.92 -0.67 10.73
N PHE A 122 13.00 -1.07 10.07
CA PHE A 122 13.39 -0.51 8.78
C PHE A 122 12.29 -0.69 7.73
N CYS A 123 11.70 -1.89 7.62
CA CYS A 123 10.62 -2.18 6.68
C CYS A 123 9.34 -1.40 6.99
N GLU A 124 8.99 -1.27 8.27
CA GLU A 124 7.84 -0.47 8.75
C GLU A 124 8.02 1.01 8.39
N ARG A 125 9.18 1.58 8.71
CA ARG A 125 9.53 2.97 8.34
C ARG A 125 9.57 3.16 6.83
N PHE A 126 9.99 2.14 6.08
CA PHE A 126 9.95 2.22 4.63
C PHE A 126 8.53 2.28 4.09
N LEU A 127 7.61 1.45 4.58
CA LEU A 127 6.20 1.52 4.18
C LEU A 127 5.57 2.87 4.56
N GLU A 128 5.92 3.42 5.72
CA GLU A 128 5.49 4.78 6.10
C GLU A 128 5.93 5.84 5.07
N LEU A 129 7.19 5.79 4.63
CA LEU A 129 7.68 6.68 3.56
C LEU A 129 6.86 6.51 2.28
N LEU A 130 6.57 5.27 1.87
CA LEU A 130 5.77 5.00 0.67
C LEU A 130 4.35 5.52 0.79
N VAL A 131 3.71 5.30 1.96
CA VAL A 131 2.37 5.82 2.25
C VAL A 131 2.36 7.35 2.14
N ASP A 132 3.32 8.04 2.74
CA ASP A 132 3.39 9.50 2.70
C ASP A 132 3.60 10.03 1.27
N LEU A 133 4.47 9.38 0.48
CA LEU A 133 4.71 9.75 -0.92
C LEU A 133 3.46 9.55 -1.78
N GLU A 134 2.73 8.46 -1.57
CA GLU A 134 1.51 8.14 -2.31
C GLU A 134 0.30 8.98 -1.87
N ALA A 135 0.29 9.46 -0.62
CA ALA A 135 -0.78 10.24 -0.02
C ALA A 135 -0.70 11.77 -0.31
N LEU A 136 0.30 12.20 -1.08
CA LEU A 136 0.52 13.60 -1.46
C LEU A 136 0.66 13.75 -2.99
N LEU A 137 -0.21 14.55 -3.61
CA LEU A 137 -0.28 14.63 -5.09
C LEU A 137 1.04 15.03 -5.78
N PRO A 138 1.81 16.03 -5.31
CA PRO A 138 3.12 16.37 -5.89
C PRO A 138 4.13 15.22 -5.98
N THR A 139 4.15 14.33 -5.00
CA THR A 139 5.06 13.18 -4.94
C THR A 139 4.47 11.97 -5.66
N ARG A 140 3.16 11.73 -5.48
CA ARG A 140 2.39 10.64 -6.08
C ARG A 140 2.42 10.64 -7.61
N ARG A 141 2.23 11.82 -8.23
CA ARG A 141 1.91 11.97 -9.68
C ARG A 141 2.73 11.11 -10.64
N PHE A 142 4.03 10.95 -10.37
CA PHE A 142 4.91 10.10 -11.18
C PHE A 142 5.39 8.86 -10.42
N PHE A 143 5.36 8.91 -9.08
CA PHE A 143 5.79 7.82 -8.22
C PHE A 143 4.81 6.64 -8.21
N ASN A 144 3.50 6.87 -8.27
CA ASN A 144 2.49 5.81 -8.27
C ASN A 144 2.71 4.81 -9.42
N THR A 145 3.01 5.30 -10.63
CA THR A 145 3.38 4.46 -11.78
C THR A 145 4.65 3.65 -11.54
N LEU A 146 5.63 4.21 -10.82
CA LEU A 146 6.86 3.50 -10.46
C LEU A 146 6.57 2.37 -9.46
N VAL A 147 5.73 2.62 -8.45
CA VAL A 147 5.32 1.63 -7.44
C VAL A 147 4.59 0.45 -8.11
N ASP A 148 3.68 0.73 -9.06
CA ASP A 148 2.98 -0.28 -9.87
C ASP A 148 3.96 -1.11 -10.72
N ASP A 149 4.88 -0.46 -11.44
CA ASP A 149 5.87 -1.13 -12.31
C ASP A 149 6.87 -2.00 -11.51
N HIS A 150 7.17 -1.63 -10.26
CA HIS A 150 8.04 -2.42 -9.37
C HIS A 150 7.34 -3.63 -8.74
N HIS A 151 6.02 -3.76 -8.90
CA HIS A 151 5.16 -4.76 -8.26
C HIS A 151 5.30 -4.75 -6.74
N LEU A 152 5.49 -3.56 -6.16
CA LEU A 152 5.91 -3.39 -4.77
C LEU A 152 4.89 -3.99 -3.79
N VAL A 153 3.60 -3.64 -3.94
CA VAL A 153 2.53 -4.11 -3.05
C VAL A 153 2.43 -5.63 -3.08
N VAL A 154 2.53 -6.24 -4.27
CA VAL A 154 2.50 -7.70 -4.45
C VAL A 154 3.69 -8.36 -3.75
N LYS A 155 4.90 -7.86 -3.97
CA LYS A 155 6.11 -8.38 -3.31
C LYS A 155 6.05 -8.26 -1.80
N CYS A 156 5.52 -7.14 -1.28
CA CYS A 156 5.33 -6.96 0.15
C CYS A 156 4.30 -7.94 0.72
N HIS A 157 3.19 -8.18 0.02
CA HIS A 157 2.15 -9.11 0.46
C HIS A 157 2.66 -10.56 0.53
N LEU A 158 3.50 -10.97 -0.43
CA LEU A 158 4.08 -12.32 -0.48
C LEU A 158 5.31 -12.51 0.41
N SER A 159 5.80 -11.44 1.04
CA SER A 159 7.04 -11.47 1.83
C SER A 159 6.94 -12.34 3.08
N GLY A 160 8.09 -12.86 3.55
CA GLY A 160 8.17 -13.60 4.80
C GLY A 160 7.72 -12.78 6.01
N LEU A 161 7.97 -11.46 6.00
CA LEU A 161 7.53 -10.56 7.07
C LEU A 161 6.00 -10.44 7.14
N ALA A 162 5.31 -10.32 6.00
CA ALA A 162 3.84 -10.26 5.99
C ALA A 162 3.20 -11.56 6.50
N LYS A 163 3.86 -12.70 6.30
CA LYS A 163 3.41 -14.01 6.78
C LYS A 163 3.59 -14.21 8.30
N ARG A 164 4.34 -13.34 8.99
CA ARG A 164 4.48 -13.38 10.46
C ARG A 164 3.28 -12.71 11.15
N GLU A 165 2.68 -13.40 12.11
CA GLU A 165 1.50 -12.90 12.83
C GLU A 165 1.85 -11.78 13.83
N SER A 166 2.91 -11.95 14.62
CA SER A 166 3.34 -11.02 15.66
C SER A 166 4.18 -9.86 15.12
N GLU A 167 5.38 -10.15 14.61
CA GLU A 167 6.36 -9.15 14.19
C GLU A 167 5.96 -8.46 12.89
N GLY A 168 5.13 -9.10 12.07
CA GLY A 168 4.61 -8.55 10.81
C GLY A 168 3.30 -7.77 10.95
N ARG A 169 2.74 -7.63 12.15
CA ARG A 169 1.41 -7.03 12.36
C ARG A 169 1.35 -5.58 11.89
N LEU A 170 2.26 -4.73 12.38
CA LEU A 170 2.34 -3.31 12.01
C LEU A 170 2.68 -3.16 10.53
N PHE A 171 3.63 -3.94 10.02
CA PHE A 171 3.98 -3.97 8.59
C PHE A 171 2.75 -4.25 7.71
N LYS A 172 1.90 -5.23 8.06
CA LYS A 172 0.66 -5.52 7.32
C LYS A 172 -0.32 -4.34 7.35
N GLN A 173 -0.52 -3.71 8.51
CA GLN A 173 -1.42 -2.55 8.64
C GLN A 173 -0.96 -1.36 7.78
N LEU A 174 0.36 -1.11 7.75
CA LEU A 174 0.96 -0.11 6.87
C LEU A 174 0.85 -0.51 5.40
N LEU A 175 0.99 -1.80 5.07
CA LEU A 175 0.84 -2.32 3.72
C LEU A 175 -0.60 -2.18 3.21
N ASP A 176 -1.60 -2.42 4.05
CA ASP A 176 -3.01 -2.20 3.72
C ASP A 176 -3.28 -0.72 3.44
N THR A 177 -2.67 0.17 4.23
CA THR A 177 -2.71 1.62 3.99
C THR A 177 -2.05 1.99 2.66
N LEU A 178 -0.91 1.38 2.32
CA LEU A 178 -0.26 1.58 1.02
C LEU A 178 -1.10 1.02 -0.13
N LYS A 179 -1.73 -0.14 0.02
CA LYS A 179 -2.66 -0.72 -0.96
C LYS A 179 -3.83 0.23 -1.22
N PHE A 180 -4.37 0.84 -0.16
CA PHE A 180 -5.42 1.86 -0.27
C PHE A 180 -4.96 3.06 -1.11
N TYR A 181 -3.78 3.64 -0.82
CA TYR A 181 -3.31 4.82 -1.56
C TYR A 181 -2.89 4.49 -2.99
N THR A 182 -2.17 3.39 -3.24
CA THR A 182 -1.81 2.99 -4.63
C THR A 182 -3.04 2.76 -5.50
N GLY A 183 -4.14 2.28 -4.92
CA GLY A 183 -5.44 2.12 -5.57
C GLY A 183 -6.40 3.30 -5.46
N PHE A 184 -5.95 4.45 -4.95
CA PHE A 184 -6.84 5.57 -4.61
C PHE A 184 -7.57 6.14 -5.83
N GLU A 185 -8.85 6.51 -5.66
CA GLU A 185 -9.76 6.99 -6.70
C GLU A 185 -9.44 8.44 -7.12
N ILE A 186 -8.24 8.68 -7.65
CA ILE A 186 -7.75 9.98 -8.12
C ILE A 186 -7.06 9.85 -9.48
N ASN A 187 -7.26 10.84 -10.33
CA ASN A 187 -6.51 10.98 -11.57
C ASN A 187 -5.16 11.68 -11.29
N ASP A 188 -4.03 10.96 -11.41
CA ASP A 188 -2.69 11.49 -11.11
C ASP A 188 -2.29 12.70 -11.97
N VAL A 189 -2.86 12.83 -13.18
CA VAL A 189 -2.59 13.94 -14.10
C VAL A 189 -3.33 15.20 -13.67
N THR A 190 -4.65 15.10 -13.48
CA THR A 190 -5.52 16.25 -13.19
C THR A 190 -5.57 16.59 -11.71
N GLY A 191 -5.32 15.62 -10.83
CA GLY A 191 -5.50 15.73 -9.38
C GLY A 191 -6.97 15.71 -8.95
N MET A 192 -7.90 15.34 -9.82
CA MET A 192 -9.33 15.27 -9.51
C MET A 192 -9.71 13.86 -9.09
N ALA A 193 -10.67 13.75 -8.16
CA ALA A 193 -11.28 12.48 -7.80
C ALA A 193 -11.89 11.81 -9.04
N LEU A 194 -11.73 10.49 -9.15
CA LEU A 194 -12.37 9.70 -10.19
C LEU A 194 -13.85 9.50 -9.84
N THR A 195 -14.69 9.49 -10.86
CA THR A 195 -16.10 9.13 -10.74
C THR A 195 -16.29 7.62 -10.82
N ASP A 196 -17.41 7.11 -10.32
CA ASP A 196 -17.76 5.68 -10.42
C ASP A 196 -17.70 5.17 -11.87
N HIS A 197 -18.17 5.99 -12.82
CA HIS A 197 -18.11 5.66 -14.24
C HIS A 197 -16.67 5.56 -14.76
N GLU A 198 -15.78 6.47 -14.36
CA GLU A 198 -14.37 6.40 -14.73
C GLU A 198 -13.67 5.20 -14.11
N MET A 199 -14.01 4.84 -12.87
CA MET A 199 -13.51 3.65 -12.18
C MET A 199 -13.92 2.37 -12.92
N VAL A 200 -15.19 2.27 -13.31
CA VAL A 200 -15.70 1.17 -14.14
C VAL A 200 -14.98 1.13 -15.49
N ASP A 201 -14.81 2.26 -16.17
CA ASP A 201 -14.10 2.32 -17.45
C ASP A 201 -12.63 1.88 -17.33
N ILE A 202 -11.95 2.23 -16.23
CA ILE A 202 -10.58 1.80 -15.96
C ILE A 202 -10.55 0.28 -15.77
N HIS A 203 -11.42 -0.27 -14.93
CA HIS A 203 -11.53 -1.72 -14.69
C HIS A 203 -11.82 -2.49 -15.98
N TYR A 204 -12.74 -1.99 -16.80
CA TYR A 204 -13.09 -2.61 -18.08
C TYR A 204 -11.95 -2.53 -19.10
N LYS A 205 -11.18 -1.45 -19.14
CA LYS A 205 -9.97 -1.37 -19.99
C LYS A 205 -8.84 -2.28 -19.49
N GLN A 206 -8.75 -2.47 -18.17
CA GLN A 206 -7.80 -3.38 -17.53
C GLN A 206 -8.19 -4.85 -17.69
N ASN A 207 -9.45 -5.19 -17.92
CA ASN A 207 -9.88 -6.59 -18.12
C ASN A 207 -10.20 -6.92 -19.59
N GLY A 208 -10.53 -5.90 -20.38
CA GLY A 208 -10.84 -6.02 -21.79
C GLY A 208 -9.58 -5.99 -22.64
N PHE A 209 -8.82 -7.09 -22.65
CA PHE A 209 -7.70 -7.28 -23.59
C PHE A 209 -8.08 -8.24 -24.71
N PRO A 210 -8.64 -7.77 -25.84
CA PRO A 210 -9.10 -8.62 -26.95
C PRO A 210 -7.96 -9.42 -27.57
N ALA A 211 -6.73 -8.97 -27.36
CA ALA A 211 -5.53 -9.65 -27.82
C ALA A 211 -5.23 -10.93 -27.02
N VAL A 212 -5.77 -11.10 -25.80
CA VAL A 212 -5.66 -12.36 -25.07
C VAL A 212 -6.30 -13.50 -25.88
N PHE A 213 -7.45 -13.24 -26.48
CA PHE A 213 -8.09 -14.18 -27.41
C PHE A 213 -7.23 -14.48 -28.65
N LYS A 214 -6.38 -13.54 -29.08
CA LYS A 214 -5.54 -13.76 -30.28
C LYS A 214 -4.28 -14.55 -29.97
N TYR A 215 -3.65 -14.28 -28.83
CA TYR A 215 -2.31 -14.78 -28.52
C TYR A 215 -2.30 -15.96 -27.53
N PHE A 216 -3.37 -16.15 -26.75
CA PHE A 216 -3.42 -17.16 -25.68
C PHE A 216 -4.68 -18.03 -25.82
N PRO A 217 -4.60 -19.17 -26.55
CA PRO A 217 -5.71 -20.09 -26.72
C PRO A 217 -6.31 -20.62 -25.41
N GLU A 218 -5.46 -20.79 -24.39
CA GLU A 218 -5.85 -21.24 -23.05
C GLU A 218 -6.79 -20.25 -22.33
N LEU A 219 -6.83 -18.98 -22.77
CA LEU A 219 -7.64 -17.91 -22.18
C LEU A 219 -8.81 -17.48 -23.08
N HIS A 220 -9.18 -18.27 -24.09
CA HIS A 220 -10.33 -17.94 -24.94
C HIS A 220 -11.64 -17.83 -24.15
N ASP A 221 -11.91 -18.78 -23.25
CA ASP A 221 -13.13 -18.77 -22.45
C ASP A 221 -13.17 -17.57 -21.50
N PHE A 222 -12.03 -17.21 -20.92
CA PHE A 222 -11.87 -15.98 -20.13
C PHE A 222 -12.20 -14.74 -20.98
N ALA A 223 -11.61 -14.63 -22.17
CA ALA A 223 -11.79 -13.47 -23.04
C ALA A 223 -13.21 -13.34 -23.64
N MET A 224 -13.98 -14.44 -23.69
CA MET A 224 -15.37 -14.44 -24.17
C MET A 224 -16.40 -14.26 -23.04
N SER A 225 -15.97 -14.36 -21.78
CA SER A 225 -16.86 -14.27 -20.62
C SER A 225 -17.22 -12.82 -20.28
N ASN A 226 -18.33 -12.63 -19.58
CA ASN A 226 -18.70 -11.32 -19.05
C ASN A 226 -17.73 -10.91 -17.94
N ILE A 227 -17.32 -9.64 -17.89
CA ILE A 227 -16.35 -9.14 -16.90
C ILE A 227 -16.82 -9.43 -15.47
N ALA A 228 -18.10 -9.22 -15.17
CA ALA A 228 -18.67 -9.49 -13.85
C ALA A 228 -18.63 -10.97 -13.41
N SER A 229 -18.36 -11.91 -14.33
CA SER A 229 -18.20 -13.34 -14.01
C SER A 229 -16.74 -13.76 -13.82
N ILE A 230 -15.79 -12.92 -14.24
CA ILE A 230 -14.36 -13.24 -14.25
C ILE A 230 -13.52 -12.31 -13.36
N ASP A 231 -14.07 -11.19 -12.88
CA ASP A 231 -13.34 -10.18 -12.11
C ASP A 231 -13.29 -10.45 -10.60
N THR A 232 -13.91 -11.53 -10.11
CA THR A 232 -13.74 -12.00 -8.73
C THR A 232 -12.39 -12.70 -8.55
N ARG A 233 -11.79 -12.57 -7.36
CA ARG A 233 -10.49 -13.18 -7.05
C ARG A 233 -10.50 -14.70 -7.27
N GLU A 234 -11.58 -15.37 -6.85
CA GLU A 234 -11.76 -16.81 -7.01
C GLU A 234 -11.81 -17.21 -8.48
N ALA A 235 -12.54 -16.47 -9.32
CA ALA A 235 -12.61 -16.74 -10.76
C ALA A 235 -11.26 -16.50 -11.46
N LEU A 236 -10.56 -15.41 -11.13
CA LEU A 236 -9.23 -15.13 -11.67
C LEU A 236 -8.23 -16.22 -11.31
N LEU A 237 -8.27 -16.74 -10.08
CA LEU A 237 -7.43 -17.86 -9.65
C LEU A 237 -7.77 -19.15 -10.39
N GLN A 238 -9.04 -19.41 -10.72
CA GLN A 238 -9.41 -20.57 -11.53
C GLN A 238 -8.88 -20.45 -12.96
N HIS A 239 -9.03 -19.28 -13.60
CA HIS A 239 -8.57 -19.06 -14.96
C HIS A 239 -7.04 -19.05 -15.06
N PHE A 240 -6.36 -18.18 -14.32
CA PHE A 240 -4.91 -18.05 -14.37
C PHE A 240 -4.20 -19.23 -13.69
N GLY A 241 -4.79 -19.84 -12.67
CA GLY A 241 -4.22 -20.98 -11.95
C GLY A 241 -4.10 -22.26 -12.79
N SER A 242 -4.80 -22.35 -13.92
CA SER A 242 -4.66 -23.45 -14.88
C SER A 242 -3.44 -23.30 -15.81
N LEU A 243 -2.91 -22.08 -15.94
CA LEU A 243 -1.86 -21.75 -16.92
C LEU A 243 -0.47 -22.18 -16.43
N SER A 244 0.43 -22.42 -17.38
CA SER A 244 1.85 -22.64 -17.10
C SER A 244 2.56 -21.34 -16.67
N ASN A 245 3.66 -21.43 -15.90
CA ASN A 245 4.43 -20.24 -15.51
C ASN A 245 4.93 -19.45 -16.72
N LYS A 246 5.29 -20.14 -17.80
CA LYS A 246 5.68 -19.51 -19.07
C LYS A 246 4.53 -18.69 -19.66
N THR A 247 3.33 -19.28 -19.72
CA THR A 247 2.13 -18.58 -20.23
C THR A 247 1.79 -17.38 -19.34
N LEU A 248 1.88 -17.51 -18.01
CA LEU A 248 1.65 -16.40 -17.08
C LEU A 248 2.64 -15.24 -17.29
N HIS A 249 3.93 -15.55 -17.49
CA HIS A 249 4.94 -14.54 -17.81
C HIS A 249 4.65 -13.89 -19.17
N GLU A 250 4.30 -14.67 -20.20
CA GLU A 250 3.97 -14.12 -21.53
C GLU A 250 2.74 -13.20 -21.49
N VAL A 251 1.71 -13.55 -20.71
CA VAL A 251 0.55 -12.67 -20.47
C VAL A 251 1.00 -11.39 -19.76
N ALA A 252 1.78 -11.49 -18.69
CA ALA A 252 2.30 -10.32 -17.97
C ALA A 252 3.16 -9.40 -18.86
N SER A 253 3.98 -9.99 -19.73
CA SER A 253 4.79 -9.25 -20.70
C SER A 253 3.92 -8.58 -21.76
N TYR A 254 2.88 -9.25 -22.25
CA TYR A 254 1.91 -8.65 -23.15
C TYR A 254 1.23 -7.42 -22.53
N LEU A 255 0.93 -7.48 -21.23
CA LEU A 255 0.35 -6.40 -20.43
C LEU A 255 1.34 -5.32 -19.99
N LYS A 256 2.61 -5.41 -20.41
CA LYS A 256 3.69 -4.48 -20.09
C LYS A 256 3.98 -4.40 -18.59
N LEU A 257 3.79 -5.51 -17.88
CA LEU A 257 4.07 -5.67 -16.45
C LEU A 257 5.45 -6.28 -16.21
N LEU A 258 5.88 -7.17 -17.11
CA LEU A 258 7.18 -7.80 -17.07
C LEU A 258 7.92 -7.62 -18.40
N PRO A 259 9.26 -7.64 -18.38
CA PRO A 259 10.05 -7.69 -19.61
C PRO A 259 9.74 -8.95 -20.42
N SER A 260 10.04 -8.89 -21.72
CA SER A 260 9.94 -10.07 -22.59
C SER A 260 10.76 -11.23 -22.02
N PRO A 261 10.25 -12.48 -22.05
CA PRO A 261 11.00 -13.67 -21.62
C PRO A 261 12.36 -13.83 -22.32
N ASP A 262 12.52 -13.23 -23.51
CA ASP A 262 13.75 -13.29 -24.30
C ASP A 262 14.80 -12.24 -23.88
N GLU A 263 14.37 -11.14 -23.27
CA GLU A 263 15.23 -9.99 -22.93
C GLU A 263 15.73 -10.01 -21.49
N ALA A 264 14.95 -10.59 -20.58
CA ALA A 264 15.26 -10.72 -19.17
C ALA A 264 14.99 -12.15 -18.70
N GLY A 265 15.69 -12.59 -17.65
CA GLY A 265 15.45 -13.91 -17.06
C GLY A 265 13.97 -14.13 -16.79
N VAL A 266 13.46 -15.30 -17.19
CA VAL A 266 12.06 -15.68 -17.00
C VAL A 266 11.75 -15.71 -15.50
N GLU A 267 10.72 -14.95 -15.09
CA GLU A 267 10.22 -15.03 -13.73
C GLU A 267 9.62 -16.42 -13.53
N SER A 268 10.10 -17.12 -12.51
CA SER A 268 9.79 -18.52 -12.26
C SER A 268 8.89 -18.72 -11.05
N ASN A 269 8.77 -17.71 -10.19
CA ASN A 269 7.92 -17.75 -9.02
C ASN A 269 6.44 -17.68 -9.42
N ARG A 270 5.78 -18.84 -9.37
CA ARG A 270 4.37 -19.00 -9.69
C ARG A 270 3.46 -18.17 -8.78
N GLU A 271 3.75 -18.12 -7.48
CA GLU A 271 2.95 -17.39 -6.49
C GLU A 271 2.94 -15.90 -6.84
N PHE A 272 4.11 -15.34 -7.18
CA PHE A 272 4.24 -13.96 -7.63
C PHE A 272 3.50 -13.67 -8.94
N LEU A 273 3.68 -14.52 -9.97
CA LEU A 273 3.03 -14.33 -11.26
C LEU A 273 1.49 -14.35 -11.15
N LEU A 274 0.97 -15.30 -10.36
CA LEU A 274 -0.47 -15.39 -10.12
C LEU A 274 -0.96 -14.19 -9.33
N GLU A 275 -0.32 -13.84 -8.21
CA GLU A 275 -0.77 -12.72 -7.37
C GLU A 275 -0.73 -11.39 -8.14
N MET A 276 0.31 -11.15 -8.94
CA MET A 276 0.43 -9.95 -9.76
C MET A 276 -0.71 -9.84 -10.78
N LEU A 277 -1.06 -10.93 -11.47
CA LEU A 277 -2.15 -10.92 -12.43
C LEU A 277 -3.51 -10.82 -11.71
N VAL A 278 -3.72 -11.56 -10.64
CA VAL A 278 -4.99 -11.55 -9.90
C VAL A 278 -5.24 -10.17 -9.27
N SER A 279 -4.30 -9.64 -8.48
CA SER A 279 -4.45 -8.34 -7.80
C SER A 279 -4.65 -7.15 -8.74
N ARG A 280 -4.17 -7.26 -9.99
CA ARG A 280 -4.38 -6.23 -11.01
C ARG A 280 -5.79 -6.24 -11.59
N HIS A 281 -6.38 -7.42 -11.74
CA HIS A 281 -7.64 -7.61 -12.45
C HIS A 281 -8.84 -7.81 -11.50
N GLU A 282 -8.59 -8.07 -10.21
CA GLU A 282 -9.63 -8.24 -9.21
C GLU A 282 -10.50 -6.99 -9.07
N ARG A 283 -11.81 -7.21 -8.96
CA ARG A 283 -12.77 -6.15 -8.68
C ARG A 283 -12.43 -5.50 -7.35
N ARG A 284 -12.30 -4.18 -7.38
CA ARG A 284 -12.08 -3.36 -6.18
C ARG A 284 -13.42 -2.94 -5.59
N LEU A 285 -13.49 -2.93 -4.26
CA LEU A 285 -14.57 -2.27 -3.55
C LEU A 285 -14.41 -0.76 -3.70
N SER A 286 -15.51 -0.03 -3.89
CA SER A 286 -15.45 1.42 -3.90
C SER A 286 -15.04 1.92 -2.51
N GLN A 287 -14.36 3.07 -2.45
CA GLN A 287 -14.00 3.67 -1.16
C GLN A 287 -15.24 3.97 -0.29
N ILE A 288 -16.37 4.29 -0.93
CA ILE A 288 -17.63 4.57 -0.26
C ILE A 288 -18.22 3.31 0.35
N ASP A 289 -18.27 2.20 -0.38
CA ASP A 289 -18.79 0.92 0.11
C ASP A 289 -17.97 0.42 1.29
N ALA A 290 -16.63 0.51 1.19
CA ALA A 290 -15.73 0.12 2.28
C ALA A 290 -15.97 0.92 3.57
N ILE A 291 -16.32 2.21 3.47
CA ILE A 291 -16.67 3.03 4.64
C ILE A 291 -18.05 2.66 5.18
N ASN A 292 -19.03 2.41 4.30
CA ASN A 292 -20.38 2.03 4.71
C ASN A 292 -20.41 0.67 5.44
N GLU A 293 -19.50 -0.24 5.09
CA GLU A 293 -19.32 -1.52 5.76
C GLU A 293 -18.55 -1.41 7.09
N MET A 294 -17.89 -0.27 7.36
CA MET A 294 -17.06 -0.09 8.56
C MET A 294 -17.91 0.04 9.83
N PRO A 295 -17.71 -0.82 10.85
CA PRO A 295 -18.37 -0.67 12.14
C PRO A 295 -17.98 0.62 12.85
N LEU A 296 -18.98 1.30 13.45
CA LEU A 296 -18.78 2.53 14.20
C LEU A 296 -18.12 2.30 15.57
N TYR A 297 -18.42 1.16 16.21
CA TYR A 297 -17.90 0.82 17.54
C TYR A 297 -16.66 -0.09 17.44
N PRO A 298 -15.64 0.12 18.30
CA PRO A 298 -14.47 -0.73 18.32
C PRO A 298 -14.80 -2.12 18.91
N THR A 299 -14.03 -3.12 18.50
CA THR A 299 -14.03 -4.48 19.06
C THR A 299 -12.80 -4.70 19.91
N GLU A 300 -12.73 -5.84 20.61
CA GLU A 300 -11.54 -6.28 21.35
C GLU A 300 -10.27 -6.33 20.50
N GLN A 301 -10.41 -6.58 19.20
CA GLN A 301 -9.26 -6.65 18.30
C GLN A 301 -8.60 -5.29 18.09
N ILE A 302 -9.39 -4.20 18.16
CA ILE A 302 -8.94 -2.82 17.96
C ILE A 302 -8.55 -2.18 19.29
N LEU A 303 -9.34 -2.39 20.35
CA LEU A 303 -9.15 -1.76 21.67
C LEU A 303 -7.73 -1.96 22.23
N TRP A 304 -7.17 -3.16 22.04
CA TRP A 304 -5.86 -3.53 22.56
C TRP A 304 -4.77 -3.57 21.49
N ASP A 305 -5.01 -2.99 20.31
CA ASP A 305 -4.01 -2.87 19.26
C ASP A 305 -3.22 -1.56 19.38
N GLU A 306 -2.02 -1.64 19.97
CA GLU A 306 -1.18 -0.46 20.23
C GLU A 306 -0.59 0.18 18.97
N ASN A 307 -0.66 -0.50 17.81
CA ASN A 307 -0.19 0.05 16.53
C ASN A 307 -1.13 1.14 15.97
N ILE A 308 -2.40 1.10 16.38
CA ILE A 308 -3.47 2.00 15.93
C ILE A 308 -4.16 2.73 17.09
N VAL A 309 -4.09 2.19 18.31
CA VAL A 309 -4.56 2.82 19.55
C VAL A 309 -3.38 2.87 20.53
N PRO A 310 -2.42 3.80 20.33
CA PRO A 310 -1.22 3.89 21.16
C PRO A 310 -1.57 4.32 22.59
N THR A 311 -0.72 3.94 23.54
CA THR A 311 -0.84 4.41 24.93
C THR A 311 -0.22 5.80 25.12
N GLU A 312 -0.55 6.47 26.23
CA GLU A 312 0.10 7.74 26.65
C GLU A 312 1.64 7.65 26.76
N TYR A 313 2.21 6.44 26.87
CA TYR A 313 3.65 6.21 27.00
C TYR A 313 4.38 6.09 25.66
N TYR A 314 3.69 6.29 24.53
CA TYR A 314 4.30 6.20 23.21
C TYR A 314 5.45 7.21 23.04
N SER A 315 6.66 6.71 22.79
CA SER A 315 7.91 7.50 22.77
C SER A 315 8.15 8.24 21.44
N SER A 316 7.24 8.18 20.47
CA SER A 316 7.45 8.69 19.10
C SER A 316 8.63 8.09 18.34
N GLU A 317 9.26 7.03 18.88
CA GLU A 317 10.38 6.35 18.24
C GLU A 317 9.92 5.32 17.19
N ASP A 318 8.73 4.72 17.37
CA ASP A 318 8.17 3.65 16.53
C ASP A 318 7.09 4.14 15.56
N THR A 319 6.88 3.47 14.44
CA THR A 319 5.84 3.87 13.47
C THR A 319 4.47 3.47 14.00
N LEU A 320 3.44 4.25 13.67
CA LEU A 320 2.04 3.87 13.88
C LEU A 320 1.32 3.76 12.55
N ALA A 321 0.37 2.83 12.45
CA ALA A 321 -0.50 2.70 11.28
C ALA A 321 -1.65 3.72 11.32
N LEU A 322 -1.28 4.99 11.47
CA LEU A 322 -2.21 6.11 11.64
C LEU A 322 -2.16 7.09 10.47
N PRO A 323 -3.31 7.64 10.06
CA PRO A 323 -3.33 8.74 9.11
C PRO A 323 -2.60 9.97 9.65
N LYS A 324 -1.88 10.68 8.77
CA LYS A 324 -1.24 11.96 9.12
C LYS A 324 -2.07 13.13 8.60
N LEU A 325 -2.24 14.14 9.45
CA LEU A 325 -2.80 15.44 9.08
C LEU A 325 -1.66 16.39 8.72
N ASN A 326 -1.65 16.85 7.48
CA ASN A 326 -0.71 17.85 6.97
C ASN A 326 -1.46 18.89 6.13
N LEU A 327 -0.75 19.69 5.34
CA LEU A 327 -1.29 20.80 4.56
C LEU A 327 -2.18 20.37 3.38
N GLN A 328 -1.94 19.18 2.83
CA GLN A 328 -2.59 18.70 1.60
C GLN A 328 -3.21 17.32 1.79
N PHE A 329 -4.29 17.10 1.06
CA PHE A 329 -5.02 15.83 0.96
C PHE A 329 -5.30 15.59 -0.53
N LEU A 330 -5.42 14.32 -0.93
CA LEU A 330 -5.63 13.95 -2.33
C LEU A 330 -6.99 14.46 -2.84
N THR A 331 -8.04 14.25 -2.04
CA THR A 331 -9.42 14.64 -2.34
C THR A 331 -10.14 15.03 -1.06
N LEU A 332 -11.38 15.54 -1.19
CA LEU A 332 -12.25 15.74 -0.01
C LEU A 332 -12.50 14.44 0.73
N HIS A 333 -12.65 13.33 -0.01
CA HIS A 333 -12.86 12.01 0.58
C HIS A 333 -11.67 11.59 1.46
N ASP A 334 -10.44 11.73 0.96
CA ASP A 334 -9.20 11.50 1.73
C ASP A 334 -9.20 12.30 3.03
N TYR A 335 -9.44 13.62 2.93
CA TYR A 335 -9.50 14.49 4.10
C TYR A 335 -10.50 14.01 5.16
N LEU A 336 -11.74 13.70 4.75
CA LEU A 336 -12.79 13.25 5.65
C LEU A 336 -12.44 11.90 6.27
N LEU A 337 -11.92 10.97 5.48
CA LEU A 337 -11.57 9.63 5.93
C LEU A 337 -10.43 9.66 6.97
N ARG A 338 -9.38 10.47 6.76
CA ARG A 338 -8.31 10.63 7.76
C ARG A 338 -8.84 11.16 9.08
N ASN A 339 -9.70 12.18 9.04
CA ASN A 339 -10.32 12.74 10.25
C ASN A 339 -11.24 11.75 10.95
N LEU A 340 -12.07 11.02 10.19
CA LEU A 340 -12.95 9.97 10.72
C LEU A 340 -12.14 8.89 11.43
N ASN A 341 -11.08 8.38 10.80
CA ASN A 341 -10.23 7.34 11.37
C ASN A 341 -9.51 7.81 12.62
N LEU A 342 -8.90 9.00 12.60
CA LEU A 342 -8.21 9.54 13.78
C LEU A 342 -9.18 9.77 14.93
N PHE A 343 -10.36 10.34 14.68
CA PHE A 343 -11.38 10.54 15.70
C PHE A 343 -11.88 9.21 16.29
N ARG A 344 -12.10 8.21 15.44
CA ARG A 344 -12.54 6.87 15.88
C ARG A 344 -11.47 6.18 16.74
N LEU A 345 -10.20 6.27 16.37
CA LEU A 345 -9.12 5.62 17.09
C LEU A 345 -8.78 6.34 18.40
N GLU A 346 -8.86 7.67 18.42
CA GLU A 346 -8.67 8.46 19.65
C GLU A 346 -9.80 8.19 20.66
N SER A 347 -11.06 8.21 20.22
CA SER A 347 -12.18 7.83 21.10
C SER A 347 -12.10 6.37 21.56
N THR A 348 -11.51 5.48 20.76
CA THR A 348 -11.26 4.09 21.18
C THR A 348 -10.27 4.01 22.34
N TYR A 349 -9.28 4.90 22.42
CA TYR A 349 -8.37 4.98 23.56
C TYR A 349 -9.13 5.34 24.85
N GLU A 350 -10.03 6.33 24.81
CA GLU A 350 -10.86 6.70 25.97
C GLU A 350 -11.76 5.52 26.40
N ILE A 351 -12.40 4.83 25.44
CA ILE A 351 -13.21 3.63 25.71
C ILE A 351 -12.38 2.55 26.40
N ARG A 352 -11.14 2.31 25.95
CA ARG A 352 -10.23 1.35 26.60
C ARG A 352 -9.98 1.72 28.05
N GLN A 353 -9.67 2.99 28.35
CA GLN A 353 -9.42 3.45 29.73
C GLN A 353 -10.66 3.27 30.62
N ASP A 354 -11.84 3.63 30.12
CA ASP A 354 -13.10 3.44 30.83
C ASP A 354 -13.38 1.95 31.12
N MET A 355 -13.14 1.09 30.13
CA MET A 355 -13.30 -0.36 30.29
C MET A 355 -12.33 -0.94 31.33
N GLU A 356 -11.05 -0.55 31.28
CA GLU A 356 -10.04 -1.00 32.24
C GLU A 356 -10.40 -0.59 33.68
N ASP A 357 -10.82 0.67 33.91
CA ASP A 357 -11.24 1.14 35.25
C ASP A 357 -12.49 0.39 35.74
N VAL A 358 -13.53 0.27 34.90
CA VAL A 358 -14.79 -0.37 35.28
C VAL A 358 -14.57 -1.85 35.59
N ILE A 359 -13.89 -2.59 34.72
CA ILE A 359 -13.65 -4.03 34.90
C ILE A 359 -12.76 -4.28 36.12
N ALA A 360 -11.72 -3.47 36.32
CA ALA A 360 -10.85 -3.58 37.50
C ALA A 360 -11.62 -3.36 38.81
N ARG A 361 -12.57 -2.42 38.85
CA ARG A 361 -13.44 -2.17 40.03
C ARG A 361 -14.46 -3.27 40.26
N MET A 362 -15.04 -3.82 39.20
CA MET A 362 -16.02 -4.90 39.30
C MET A 362 -15.38 -6.22 39.79
N LYS A 363 -14.06 -6.40 39.63
CA LYS A 363 -13.30 -7.56 40.11
C LYS A 363 -13.95 -8.89 39.69
N PRO A 364 -14.03 -9.17 38.37
CA PRO A 364 -14.50 -10.46 37.88
C PRO A 364 -13.60 -11.59 38.39
N TRP A 365 -14.22 -12.67 38.85
CA TRP A 365 -13.54 -13.90 39.22
C TRP A 365 -14.40 -15.10 38.82
N GLN A 366 -13.76 -16.26 38.65
CA GLN A 366 -14.44 -17.50 38.28
C GLN A 366 -14.77 -18.30 39.54
N ASN A 367 -16.04 -18.66 39.71
CA ASN A 367 -16.48 -19.46 40.86
C ASN A 367 -16.23 -20.97 40.65
N GLU A 368 -16.58 -21.78 41.65
CA GLU A 368 -16.41 -23.26 41.60
C GLU A 368 -17.22 -23.95 40.48
N MET A 369 -18.23 -23.28 39.92
CA MET A 369 -19.05 -23.76 38.80
C MET A 369 -18.60 -23.19 37.45
N GLU A 370 -17.40 -22.63 37.39
CA GLU A 370 -16.83 -21.98 36.20
C GLU A 370 -17.62 -20.75 35.69
N GLN A 371 -18.50 -20.17 36.52
CA GLN A 371 -19.27 -18.98 36.17
C GLN A 371 -18.55 -17.70 36.63
N THR A 372 -18.69 -16.64 35.84
CA THR A 372 -18.16 -15.32 36.20
C THR A 372 -19.04 -14.66 37.27
N GLU A 373 -18.44 -14.39 38.42
CA GLU A 373 -19.00 -13.57 39.49
C GLU A 373 -18.17 -12.30 39.69
N PHE A 374 -18.80 -11.25 40.22
CA PHE A 374 -18.15 -9.95 40.44
C PHE A 374 -18.05 -9.69 41.94
N ALA A 375 -16.83 -9.52 42.44
CA ALA A 375 -16.58 -9.26 43.87
C ALA A 375 -16.65 -7.77 44.23
N GLY A 376 -16.69 -6.90 43.21
CA GLY A 376 -16.78 -5.45 43.37
C GLY A 376 -17.98 -4.87 42.61
N TRP A 377 -18.05 -3.55 42.61
CA TRP A 377 -19.06 -2.79 41.89
C TRP A 377 -18.41 -1.57 41.23
N ALA A 378 -18.98 -1.13 40.12
CA ALA A 378 -18.57 0.09 39.43
C ALA A 378 -19.82 0.94 39.16
N ARG A 379 -19.66 2.27 39.15
CA ARG A 379 -20.79 3.18 38.87
C ARG A 379 -21.27 3.07 37.41
N MET A 380 -20.34 2.84 36.49
CA MET A 380 -20.57 2.84 35.04
C MET A 380 -20.68 1.43 34.43
N GLY A 381 -20.73 0.37 35.24
CA GLY A 381 -20.82 -1.01 34.77
C GLY A 381 -21.73 -1.87 35.66
N THR A 382 -22.42 -2.83 35.06
CA THR A 382 -23.31 -3.76 35.77
C THR A 382 -23.32 -5.15 35.13
N LYS A 383 -23.67 -6.18 35.90
CA LYS A 383 -23.83 -7.55 35.40
C LYS A 383 -25.08 -7.63 34.53
N ILE A 384 -24.91 -8.06 33.28
CA ILE A 384 -26.03 -8.36 32.38
C ILE A 384 -26.72 -9.63 32.88
N VAL A 385 -28.02 -9.53 33.19
CA VAL A 385 -28.81 -10.66 33.71
C VAL A 385 -29.35 -11.54 32.57
N ASN A 386 -29.78 -10.92 31.47
CA ASN A 386 -30.25 -11.60 30.29
C ASN A 386 -30.00 -10.71 29.05
N PHE A 387 -29.64 -11.32 27.93
CA PHE A 387 -29.43 -10.65 26.65
C PHE A 387 -30.11 -11.44 25.54
N SER A 388 -30.91 -10.77 24.72
CA SER A 388 -31.59 -11.37 23.57
C SER A 388 -31.69 -10.36 22.43
N VAL A 389 -31.32 -10.78 21.23
CA VAL A 389 -31.57 -10.00 20.00
C VAL A 389 -33.04 -10.16 19.63
N ILE A 390 -33.78 -9.05 19.61
CA ILE A 390 -35.24 -9.06 19.41
C ILE A 390 -35.67 -8.77 17.97
N GLU A 391 -34.81 -8.14 17.18
CA GLU A 391 -35.12 -7.69 15.83
C GLU A 391 -33.87 -7.74 14.96
N VAL A 392 -33.97 -8.35 13.78
CA VAL A 392 -32.99 -8.26 12.71
C VAL A 392 -33.78 -7.86 11.47
N ARG A 393 -33.55 -6.64 10.99
CA ARG A 393 -34.23 -6.13 9.80
C ARG A 393 -33.56 -6.68 8.54
N GLN A 394 -34.32 -6.75 7.46
CA GLN A 394 -33.74 -6.97 6.13
C GLN A 394 -32.91 -5.74 5.75
N ASN A 395 -31.82 -5.96 5.03
CA ASN A 395 -31.04 -4.86 4.47
C ASN A 395 -31.92 -4.09 3.48
N ASP A 396 -31.83 -2.76 3.48
CA ASP A 396 -32.42 -1.95 2.43
C ASP A 396 -31.63 -2.25 1.13
N ASP A 397 -32.31 -2.74 0.10
CA ASP A 397 -31.74 -2.89 -1.24
C ASP A 397 -31.44 -1.47 -1.77
N LEU A 398 -30.17 -1.04 -1.68
CA LEU A 398 -29.67 0.20 -2.28
C LEU A 398 -29.23 -0.03 -3.74
#